data_AF-A0A8S4EMT1-F1
#
_entry.id   AF-A0A8S4EMT1-F1
#
_cell.length_a   1.000
_cell.length_b   1.000
_cell.length_c   1.000
_cell.angle_alpha   90.00
_cell.angle_beta   90.00
_cell.angle_gamma   90.00
#
_symmetry.space_group_name_H-M   'P 1'
#
loop_
_entity.id
_entity.type
_entity.pdbx_description
1 polymer ?
#
loop_
_entity_poly.entity_id
_entity_poly.type
_entity_poly.pdbx_seq_one_letter_code
_entity_poly.pdbx_strand_id
1 'polypeptide(L)'
;MSCVLPVLIGRCSNPAKGKLYAALGRRGGRVVAGDLQGGSASFRVRALMPVAESFKFALELRTHTSGLAAPQLLFSHWEVIDIDPFWRPRTEEEYLHWGEKWDGVNRAKAYMDSVRARKGLSTDKHLVQHAEKQRTLSKNK
;
A
#
# COMPACT_ATOMS: atom_id res chain seq x y z
N MET A 1 12.15 -5.37 5.10
CA MET A 1 12.00 -5.71 3.67
C MET A 1 11.98 -4.42 2.87
N SER A 2 12.87 -4.31 1.89
CA SER A 2 13.00 -3.14 1.01
C SER A 2 11.87 -3.13 -0.02
N CYS A 3 11.04 -2.09 -0.01
CA CYS A 3 9.96 -1.89 -0.95
C CYS A 3 10.35 -0.78 -1.95
N VAL A 4 10.03 -1.00 -3.22
CA VAL A 4 10.43 -0.10 -4.33
C VAL A 4 9.83 1.29 -4.15
N LEU A 5 10.65 2.33 -4.37
CA LEU A 5 10.17 3.68 -4.68
C LEU A 5 11.06 4.27 -5.77
N PRO A 6 10.52 4.80 -6.90
CA PRO A 6 9.28 5.53 -6.98
C PRO A 6 8.58 5.43 -8.35
N VAL A 7 7.72 6.43 -8.54
CA VAL A 7 6.94 6.80 -9.71
C VAL A 7 7.03 8.34 -9.76
N LEU A 8 7.43 8.96 -10.87
CA LEU A 8 7.44 10.42 -11.00
C LEU A 8 6.04 10.97 -11.31
N ILE A 9 5.38 11.58 -10.34
CA ILE A 9 3.96 11.96 -10.52
C ILE A 9 3.80 13.31 -11.19
N GLY A 10 3.91 13.28 -12.52
CA GLY A 10 2.88 13.83 -13.39
C GLY A 10 2.68 15.34 -13.44
N ARG A 11 2.16 15.77 -14.59
CA ARG A 11 1.72 17.15 -14.80
C ARG A 11 0.23 17.19 -14.48
N CYS A 12 -0.21 18.20 -13.75
CA CYS A 12 -1.63 18.43 -13.50
C CYS A 12 -1.98 19.91 -13.64
N SER A 13 -3.20 20.20 -14.08
CA SER A 13 -3.72 21.56 -14.02
C SER A 13 -4.07 21.96 -12.58
N ASN A 14 -4.12 23.27 -12.31
CA ASN A 14 -4.44 23.82 -10.98
C ASN A 14 -5.70 23.20 -10.31
N PRO A 15 -6.86 23.04 -10.98
CA PRO A 15 -8.05 22.46 -10.33
C PRO A 15 -7.89 20.97 -9.97
N ALA A 16 -6.99 20.24 -10.62
CA ALA A 16 -6.78 18.81 -10.38
C ALA A 16 -5.75 18.52 -9.27
N LYS A 17 -5.04 19.54 -8.77
CA LYS A 17 -3.98 19.42 -7.75
C LYS A 17 -4.46 18.72 -6.47
N GLY A 18 -5.63 19.10 -5.95
CA GLY A 18 -6.18 18.48 -4.73
C GLY A 18 -6.50 16.98 -4.90
N LYS A 19 -7.07 16.62 -6.05
CA LYS A 19 -7.38 15.22 -6.39
C LYS A 19 -6.11 14.37 -6.54
N LEU A 20 -5.04 14.96 -7.08
CA LEU A 20 -3.74 14.31 -7.19
C LEU A 20 -3.17 13.94 -5.83
N TYR A 21 -3.14 14.88 -4.88
CA TYR A 21 -2.66 14.63 -3.53
C TYR A 21 -3.51 13.62 -2.77
N ALA A 22 -4.83 13.68 -2.92
CA ALA A 22 -5.73 12.71 -2.32
C ALA A 22 -5.47 11.29 -2.85
N ALA A 23 -5.34 11.12 -4.18
CA ALA A 23 -5.04 9.83 -4.78
C ALA A 23 -3.67 9.28 -4.34
N LEU A 24 -2.70 10.16 -4.15
CA LEU A 24 -1.38 9.85 -3.60
C LEU A 24 -1.43 9.36 -2.16
N GLY A 25 -2.12 10.11 -1.28
CA GLY A 25 -2.24 9.79 0.14
C GLY A 25 -2.91 8.44 0.39
N ARG A 26 -3.97 8.12 -0.39
CA ARG A 26 -4.66 6.82 -0.30
C ARG A 26 -3.72 5.63 -0.51
N ARG A 27 -2.76 5.77 -1.42
CA ARG A 27 -1.80 4.73 -1.82
C ARG A 27 -0.47 4.79 -1.05
N GLY A 28 -0.42 5.58 0.04
CA GLY A 28 0.79 5.72 0.85
C GLY A 28 1.95 6.43 0.14
N GLY A 29 1.64 7.31 -0.81
CA GLY A 29 2.65 8.08 -1.50
C GLY A 29 3.08 9.32 -0.70
N ARG A 30 4.38 9.62 -0.74
CA ARG A 30 5.01 10.81 -0.14
C ARG A 30 5.39 11.81 -1.21
N VAL A 31 5.02 13.06 -1.06
CA VAL A 31 5.41 14.15 -1.97
C VAL A 31 6.80 14.63 -1.60
N VAL A 32 7.70 14.73 -2.58
CA VAL A 32 9.09 15.19 -2.41
C VAL A 32 9.23 16.63 -2.83
N ALA A 33 8.64 16.99 -3.98
CA ALA A 33 8.70 18.35 -4.51
C ALA A 33 7.43 18.67 -5.31
N GLY A 34 7.11 19.96 -5.44
CA GLY A 34 5.98 20.43 -6.22
C GLY A 34 6.28 21.81 -6.79
N ASP A 35 6.46 21.87 -8.10
CA ASP A 35 6.89 23.08 -8.82
C ASP A 35 5.77 23.58 -9.73
N LEU A 36 5.52 24.90 -9.71
CA LEU A 36 4.73 25.57 -10.73
C LEU A 36 5.57 25.75 -11.99
N GLN A 37 5.09 25.28 -13.14
CA GLN A 37 5.81 25.45 -14.39
C GLN A 37 5.60 26.88 -14.90
N GLY A 38 6.63 27.72 -14.76
CA GLY A 38 6.61 29.12 -15.19
C GLY A 38 6.07 29.30 -16.61
N GLY A 39 5.15 30.25 -16.78
CA GLY A 39 4.49 30.52 -18.06
C GLY A 39 3.25 29.67 -18.38
N SER A 40 2.87 28.72 -17.52
CA SER A 40 1.62 27.95 -17.67
C SER A 40 0.91 27.72 -16.33
N ALA A 41 -0.40 27.48 -16.36
CA ALA A 41 -1.17 27.06 -15.18
C ALA A 41 -1.01 25.56 -14.83
N SER A 42 0.13 24.97 -15.20
CA SER A 42 0.45 23.55 -14.98
C SER A 42 1.37 23.40 -13.77
N PHE A 43 1.07 22.41 -12.95
CA PHE A 43 1.85 22.02 -11.79
C PHE A 43 2.55 20.69 -12.06
N ARG A 44 3.81 20.57 -11.63
CA ARG A 44 4.59 19.34 -11.70
C ARG A 44 4.87 18.84 -10.29
N VAL A 45 4.44 17.62 -10.00
CA VAL A 45 4.70 16.99 -8.69
C VAL A 45 5.79 15.94 -8.84
N ARG A 46 6.65 15.83 -7.84
CA ARG A 46 7.52 14.67 -7.66
C ARG A 46 7.09 14.02 -6.36
N ALA A 47 6.75 12.75 -6.44
CA ALA A 47 6.32 11.97 -5.30
C ALA A 47 6.93 10.58 -5.40
N LEU A 48 6.92 9.86 -4.30
CA LEU A 48 7.35 8.47 -4.20
C LEU A 48 6.12 7.68 -3.76
N MET A 49 5.81 6.55 -4.39
CA MET A 49 4.76 5.62 -3.94
C MET A 49 5.17 4.16 -4.12
N PRO A 50 4.77 3.24 -3.22
CA PRO A 50 5.19 1.86 -3.30
C PRO A 50 4.78 1.25 -4.65
N VAL A 51 5.67 0.50 -5.31
CA VAL A 51 5.34 -0.10 -6.62
C VAL A 51 4.15 -1.04 -6.54
N ALA A 52 4.00 -1.78 -5.43
CA ALA A 52 2.82 -2.60 -5.18
C ALA A 52 1.50 -1.80 -5.24
N GLU A 53 1.53 -0.51 -4.87
CA GLU A 53 0.38 0.39 -4.94
C GLU A 53 0.32 1.21 -6.24
N SER A 54 1.33 1.12 -7.11
CA SER A 54 1.36 1.89 -8.37
C SER A 54 0.48 1.28 -9.46
N PHE A 55 0.11 0.00 -9.32
CA PHE A 55 -0.74 -0.67 -10.30
C PHE A 55 -2.11 0.00 -10.41
N LYS A 56 -2.55 0.24 -11.64
CA LYS A 56 -3.78 0.96 -12.02
C LYS A 56 -3.86 2.42 -11.56
N PHE A 57 -2.83 2.96 -10.90
CA PHE A 57 -2.82 4.36 -10.46
C PHE A 57 -2.98 5.35 -11.63
N ALA A 58 -2.33 5.08 -12.76
CA ALA A 58 -2.40 5.95 -13.92
C ALA A 58 -3.81 6.05 -14.52
N LEU A 59 -4.55 4.93 -14.51
CA LEU A 59 -5.94 4.89 -14.97
C LEU A 59 -6.85 5.58 -13.96
N GLU A 60 -6.73 5.22 -12.67
CA GLU A 60 -7.50 5.83 -11.59
C GLU A 60 -7.36 7.36 -11.59
N LEU A 61 -6.13 7.86 -11.65
CA LEU A 61 -5.88 9.30 -11.60
C LEU A 61 -6.51 10.03 -12.79
N ARG A 62 -6.40 9.47 -14.00
CA ARG A 62 -7.03 10.05 -15.21
C ARG A 62 -8.54 10.06 -15.09
N THR A 63 -9.16 8.98 -14.61
CA THR A 63 -10.61 8.91 -14.42
C THR A 63 -11.09 9.91 -13.36
N HIS A 64 -10.43 10.02 -12.22
CA HIS A 64 -10.82 10.95 -11.16
C HIS A 64 -10.63 12.43 -11.52
N THR A 65 -9.65 12.73 -12.37
CA THR A 65 -9.33 14.09 -12.81
C THR A 65 -9.88 14.43 -14.19
N SER A 66 -10.68 13.56 -14.80
CA SER A 66 -11.17 13.72 -16.18
C SER A 66 -10.03 14.00 -17.19
N GLY A 67 -8.86 13.39 -16.97
CA GLY A 67 -7.66 13.57 -17.80
C GLY A 67 -6.81 14.80 -17.50
N LEU A 68 -7.23 15.65 -16.55
CA LEU A 68 -6.50 16.89 -16.19
C LEU A 68 -5.18 16.64 -15.45
N ALA A 69 -4.95 15.42 -14.96
CA ALA A 69 -3.67 14.98 -14.42
C ALA A 69 -3.16 13.75 -15.18
N ALA A 70 -1.90 13.79 -15.60
CA ALA A 70 -1.23 12.72 -16.31
C ALA A 70 0.02 12.28 -15.52
N PRO A 71 0.04 11.08 -14.94
CA PRO A 71 1.18 10.57 -14.18
C PRO A 71 2.26 9.95 -15.08
N GLN A 72 3.52 9.98 -14.65
CA GLN A 72 4.66 9.36 -15.34
C GLN A 72 5.37 8.36 -14.41
N LEU A 73 5.03 7.09 -14.51
CA LEU A 73 5.64 6.08 -13.64
C LEU A 73 7.11 5.84 -14.04
N LEU A 74 8.05 6.24 -13.18
CA LEU A 74 9.50 6.08 -13.38
C LEU A 74 10.16 5.55 -12.11
N PHE A 75 10.89 4.44 -12.26
CA PHE A 75 11.69 3.83 -11.20
C PHE A 75 12.92 4.69 -10.81
N SER A 76 13.37 4.58 -9.57
CA SER A 76 14.55 5.27 -9.03
C SER A 76 15.30 4.43 -7.99
N HIS A 77 14.67 3.91 -6.93
CA HIS A 77 15.36 3.13 -5.89
C HIS A 77 14.46 2.17 -5.08
N TRP A 78 15.00 1.63 -3.99
CA TRP A 78 14.29 0.81 -3.01
C TRP A 78 14.48 1.43 -1.64
N GLU A 79 13.40 1.54 -0.86
CA GLU A 79 13.39 2.08 0.50
C GLU A 79 12.84 1.02 1.45
N VAL A 80 13.36 0.93 2.67
CA VAL A 80 12.80 0.02 3.67
C VAL A 80 11.51 0.62 4.22
N ILE A 81 10.42 -0.15 4.21
CA ILE A 81 9.21 0.26 4.91
C ILE A 81 9.44 0.02 6.40
N ASP A 82 9.27 1.06 7.21
CA ASP A 82 9.39 1.01 8.67
C ASP A 82 8.10 0.47 9.32
N ILE A 83 7.75 -0.75 8.93
CA ILE A 83 6.61 -1.51 9.47
C ILE A 83 7.06 -2.95 9.62
N ASP A 84 6.98 -3.49 10.83
CA ASP A 84 7.23 -4.91 11.07
C ASP A 84 6.08 -5.75 10.46
N PRO A 85 6.33 -6.59 9.45
CA PRO A 85 5.31 -7.42 8.82
C PRO A 85 4.72 -8.50 9.75
N PHE A 86 5.39 -8.84 10.85
CA PHE A 86 4.94 -9.87 11.79
C PHE A 86 4.44 -9.29 13.11
N TRP A 87 4.25 -7.97 13.19
CA TRP A 87 3.79 -7.31 14.41
C TRP A 87 2.46 -7.91 14.88
N ARG A 88 2.46 -8.39 16.13
CA ARG A 88 1.30 -8.84 16.88
C ARG A 88 1.51 -8.39 18.33
N PRO A 89 0.50 -7.85 19.02
CA PRO A 89 0.61 -7.57 20.45
C PRO A 89 0.96 -8.87 21.20
N ARG A 90 1.96 -8.82 22.07
CA ARG A 90 2.41 -9.98 22.85
C ARG A 90 2.17 -9.81 24.34
N THR A 91 2.11 -8.59 24.84
CA THR A 91 1.89 -8.33 26.28
C THR A 91 0.49 -7.78 26.54
N GLU A 92 -0.03 -8.04 27.73
CA GLU A 92 -1.36 -7.60 28.18
C GLU A 92 -1.48 -6.06 28.19
N GLU A 93 -0.37 -5.36 28.45
CA GLU A 93 -0.26 -3.90 28.38
C GLU A 93 -0.43 -3.37 26.94
N GLU A 94 0.18 -4.04 25.95
CA GLU A 94 0.04 -3.68 24.53
C GLU A 94 -1.39 -3.92 24.03
N TYR A 95 -2.04 -4.97 24.52
CA TYR A 95 -3.46 -5.24 24.25
C TYR A 95 -4.37 -4.16 24.84
N LEU A 96 -4.07 -3.67 26.05
CA LEU A 96 -4.83 -2.58 26.67
C LEU A 96 -4.66 -1.27 25.88
N HIS A 97 -3.46 -1.03 25.33
CA HIS A 97 -3.10 0.21 24.66
C HIS A 97 -3.56 0.29 23.19
N TRP A 98 -3.56 -0.83 22.46
CA TRP A 98 -3.98 -0.90 21.05
C TRP A 98 -5.30 -1.63 20.82
N GLY A 99 -5.93 -2.13 21.89
CA GLY A 99 -7.15 -2.93 21.85
C GLY A 99 -6.92 -4.38 21.42
N GLU A 100 -7.98 -5.18 21.53
CA GLU A 100 -7.96 -6.63 21.24
C GLU A 100 -7.76 -6.95 19.75
N LYS A 101 -8.10 -6.00 18.86
CA LYS A 101 -7.96 -6.12 17.40
C LYS A 101 -7.36 -4.85 16.84
N TRP A 102 -6.11 -4.93 16.41
CA TRP A 102 -5.58 -3.95 15.48
C TRP A 102 -6.27 -4.17 14.13
N ASP A 103 -7.30 -3.38 13.83
CA ASP A 103 -8.06 -3.45 12.57
C ASP A 103 -7.29 -2.87 11.36
N GLY A 104 -6.07 -2.41 11.57
CA GLY A 104 -5.18 -1.99 10.50
C GLY A 104 -4.81 -3.16 9.59
N VAL A 105 -4.73 -2.92 8.28
CA VAL A 105 -4.10 -3.87 7.37
C VAL A 105 -2.60 -3.55 7.33
N ASN A 106 -1.79 -4.46 7.87
CA ASN A 106 -0.34 -4.32 7.81
C ASN A 106 0.10 -4.47 6.34
N ARG A 107 0.42 -3.34 5.69
CA ARG A 107 0.79 -3.31 4.27
C ARG A 107 2.03 -4.16 3.99
N ALA A 108 3.01 -4.16 4.89
CA ALA A 108 4.21 -4.98 4.75
C ALA A 108 3.87 -6.48 4.76
N LYS A 109 2.98 -6.90 5.67
CA LYS A 109 2.47 -8.29 5.71
C LYS A 109 1.71 -8.66 4.44
N ALA A 110 0.82 -7.78 3.97
CA ALA A 110 0.05 -8.03 2.75
C ALA A 110 0.96 -8.22 1.52
N TYR A 111 2.01 -7.41 1.39
CA TYR A 111 2.99 -7.59 0.31
C TYR A 111 3.74 -8.92 0.44
N MET A 112 4.18 -9.29 1.64
CA MET A 112 4.82 -10.58 1.89
C MET A 112 3.92 -11.76 1.52
N ASP A 113 2.68 -11.77 2.02
CA ASP A 113 1.74 -12.85 1.81
C ASP A 113 1.38 -12.99 0.32
N SER A 114 1.25 -11.89 -0.41
CA SER A 114 1.00 -11.92 -1.86
C SER A 114 2.14 -12.58 -2.64
N VAL A 115 3.40 -12.32 -2.24
CA VAL A 115 4.58 -12.91 -2.87
C VAL A 115 4.70 -14.39 -2.49
N ARG A 116 4.52 -14.71 -1.21
CA ARG A 116 4.58 -16.09 -0.70
C ARG A 116 3.52 -16.98 -1.33
N ALA A 117 2.27 -16.53 -1.37
CA ALA A 117 1.16 -17.27 -1.98
C ALA A 117 1.43 -17.57 -3.46
N ARG A 118 1.87 -16.58 -4.22
CA ARG A 118 2.22 -16.77 -5.64
C ARG A 118 3.40 -17.72 -5.85
N LYS A 119 4.34 -17.76 -4.90
CA LYS A 119 5.50 -18.66 -4.94
C LYS A 119 5.23 -20.03 -4.33
N GLY A 120 4.04 -20.26 -3.77
CA GLY A 120 3.68 -21.51 -3.09
C GLY A 120 4.39 -21.70 -1.74
N LEU A 121 4.90 -20.63 -1.13
CA LEU A 121 5.48 -20.69 0.22
C LEU A 121 4.37 -20.69 1.28
N SER A 122 4.68 -21.26 2.44
CA SER A 122 3.79 -21.25 3.59
C SER A 122 3.46 -19.82 4.01
N THR A 123 2.17 -19.59 4.20
CA THR A 123 1.59 -18.36 4.75
C THR A 123 0.96 -18.72 6.10
N ASP A 124 0.82 -17.76 7.02
CA ASP A 124 0.15 -17.93 8.33
C ASP A 124 -1.30 -18.45 8.24
N LYS A 125 -1.86 -18.52 7.02
CA LYS A 125 -3.15 -19.15 6.74
C LYS A 125 -2.99 -20.67 6.82
N HIS A 126 -3.20 -21.22 8.01
CA HIS A 126 -3.32 -22.66 8.20
C HIS A 126 -4.61 -23.15 7.53
N LEU A 127 -4.51 -24.08 6.58
CA LEU A 127 -5.67 -24.76 5.96
C LEU A 127 -6.49 -25.53 7.01
N VAL A 128 -5.82 -26.01 8.06
CA VAL A 128 -6.42 -26.69 9.21
C VAL A 128 -5.70 -26.20 10.48
N GLN A 129 -6.43 -25.56 11.39
CA GLN A 129 -5.87 -25.04 12.66
C GLN A 129 -5.48 -26.17 13.63
N HIS A 130 -6.19 -27.30 13.59
CA HIS A 130 -5.89 -28.50 14.40
C HIS A 130 -5.98 -29.75 13.53
N ALA A 131 -4.84 -30.18 12.97
CA ALA A 131 -4.77 -31.39 12.14
C ALA A 131 -5.19 -32.65 12.90
N GLU A 132 -4.93 -32.71 14.21
CA GLU A 132 -5.21 -33.87 15.06
C GLU A 132 -6.69 -34.11 15.34
N LYS A 133 -7.54 -33.06 15.25
CA LYS A 133 -8.96 -33.13 15.65
C LYS A 133 -9.92 -33.51 14.49
N GLN A 134 -9.40 -33.84 13.31
CA GLN A 134 -10.26 -34.13 12.15
C GLN A 134 -11.17 -35.35 12.34
N ARG A 135 -10.72 -36.36 13.11
CA ARG A 135 -11.49 -37.60 13.31
C ARG A 135 -12.57 -37.49 14.40
N THR A 136 -12.50 -36.49 15.28
CA THR A 136 -13.42 -36.33 16.43
C THR A 136 -14.46 -35.21 16.25
N LEU A 137 -14.32 -34.36 15.22
CA LEU A 137 -15.26 -33.26 14.93
C LEU A 137 -16.65 -33.72 14.46
N SER A 138 -16.78 -34.91 13.87
CA SER A 138 -18.05 -35.44 13.36
C SER A 138 -18.85 -36.25 14.39
N LYS A 139 -18.32 -36.44 15.61
CA LYS A 139 -19.02 -37.15 16.70
C LYS A 139 -19.63 -36.14 17.67
N ASN A 140 -20.83 -35.69 17.32
CA ASN A 140 -21.97 -35.33 18.19
C ASN A 140 -22.77 -34.18 17.55
N LYS A 141 -23.77 -34.58 16.77
CA LYS A 141 -25.04 -33.86 16.66
C LYS A 141 -26.13 -34.81 17.15
#